data_AF-A0A5E4QQ08-F1
#
_entry.id   AF-A0A5E4QQ08-F1
#
_cell.length_a   1.000
_cell.length_b   1.000
_cell.length_c   1.000
_cell.angle_alpha   90.00
_cell.angle_beta   90.00
_cell.angle_gamma   90.00
#
_symmetry.space_group_name_H-M   'P 1'
#
loop_
_entity.id
_entity.type
_entity.pdbx_description
1 polymer ?
#
loop_
_entity_poly.entity_id
_entity_poly.type
_entity_poly.pdbx_seq_one_letter_code
_entity_poly.pdbx_strand_id
1 'polypeptide(L)'
;MRNPIVAHDAIFNLTHYKKAHDEAINVLHSHTKEVINMRRKELEQQNITSLAGSSETGIKNKHAFLDLLLLSEINGTRIEDEHIREEVDTFMFAGHDTTTAGVVYALFCLSKEQSIQEKIFEEQIAILTDLSKDPSYNDLQQMKYLEMVIKESLRLFPPVPI
;
A
#
# COMPACT_ATOMS: atom_id res chain seq x y z
N MET A 1 7.87 23.91 -10.30
CA MET A 1 7.81 25.26 -9.68
C MET A 1 6.36 25.56 -9.29
N ARG A 2 6.06 25.77 -8.01
CA ARG A 2 4.71 26.18 -7.56
C ARG A 2 4.43 27.62 -8.01
N ASN A 3 3.28 27.86 -8.62
CA ASN A 3 2.84 29.21 -8.99
C ASN A 3 2.40 29.95 -7.70
N PRO A 4 3.06 31.05 -7.32
CA PRO A 4 2.79 31.74 -6.05
C PRO A 4 1.40 32.39 -5.98
N ILE A 5 0.75 32.63 -7.12
CA ILE A 5 -0.57 33.28 -7.17
C ILE A 5 -1.68 32.33 -6.69
N VAL A 6 -1.57 31.03 -7.02
CA VAL A 6 -2.54 30.01 -6.59
C VAL A 6 -2.23 29.45 -5.20
N ALA A 7 -1.19 29.96 -4.51
CA ALA A 7 -0.84 29.52 -3.17
C ALA A 7 -1.78 30.09 -2.09
N HIS A 8 -2.50 31.18 -2.38
CA HIS A 8 -3.46 31.76 -1.46
C HIS A 8 -4.85 31.15 -1.69
N ASP A 9 -5.44 30.54 -0.65
CA ASP A 9 -6.69 29.77 -0.75
C ASP A 9 -7.83 30.55 -1.40
N ALA A 10 -8.01 31.83 -1.05
CA ALA A 10 -9.06 32.65 -1.66
C ALA A 10 -8.90 32.78 -3.18
N ILE A 11 -7.66 32.86 -3.68
CA ILE A 11 -7.40 32.96 -5.12
C ILE A 11 -7.56 31.58 -5.75
N PHE A 12 -7.00 30.53 -5.13
CA PHE A 12 -7.14 29.14 -5.59
C PHE A 12 -8.61 28.75 -5.76
N ASN A 13 -9.45 29.05 -4.77
CA ASN A 13 -10.87 28.74 -4.75
C ASN A 13 -11.66 29.37 -5.89
N LEU A 14 -11.18 30.48 -6.46
CA LEU A 14 -11.79 31.16 -7.61
C LEU A 14 -11.26 30.67 -8.96
N THR A 15 -10.22 29.82 -8.96
CA THR A 15 -9.64 29.29 -10.19
C THR A 15 -10.29 27.99 -10.64
N HIS A 16 -10.12 27.65 -11.92
CA HIS A 16 -10.51 26.34 -12.45
C HIS A 16 -9.74 25.18 -11.80
N TYR A 17 -8.57 25.44 -11.19
CA TYR A 17 -7.79 24.42 -10.48
C TYR A 17 -8.53 23.90 -9.23
N LYS A 18 -9.31 24.74 -8.52
CA LYS A 18 -10.12 24.28 -7.40
C LYS A 18 -11.15 23.26 -7.84
N LYS A 19 -11.82 23.52 -8.97
CA LYS A 19 -12.81 22.60 -9.52
C LYS A 19 -12.19 21.24 -9.86
N ALA A 20 -11.06 21.26 -10.58
CA ALA A 20 -10.34 20.03 -10.92
C ALA A 20 -9.82 19.27 -9.68
N HIS A 21 -9.32 20.00 -8.68
CA HIS A 21 -8.91 19.44 -7.39
C HIS A 21 -10.08 18.76 -6.67
N ASP A 22 -11.22 19.44 -6.56
CA ASP A 22 -12.39 18.89 -5.87
C ASP A 22 -12.97 17.68 -6.58
N GLU A 23 -12.99 17.69 -7.92
CA GLU A 23 -13.37 16.52 -8.71
C GLU A 23 -12.44 15.33 -8.42
N ALA A 24 -11.13 15.53 -8.38
CA ALA A 24 -10.16 14.49 -8.05
C ALA A 24 -10.32 13.97 -6.61
N ILE A 25 -10.48 14.88 -5.63
CA ILE A 25 -10.70 14.52 -4.23
C ILE A 25 -12.02 13.76 -4.05
N ASN A 26 -13.08 14.14 -4.77
CA ASN A 26 -14.35 13.42 -4.73
C ASN A 26 -14.21 12.00 -5.26
N VAL A 27 -13.45 11.78 -6.34
CA VAL A 27 -13.15 10.44 -6.84
C VAL A 27 -12.40 9.63 -5.78
N LEU A 28 -11.33 10.19 -5.20
CA LEU A 28 -10.55 9.54 -4.15
C LEU A 28 -11.43 9.13 -2.96
N HIS A 29 -12.15 10.08 -2.36
CA HIS A 29 -13.01 9.83 -1.22
C HIS A 29 -14.15 8.85 -1.54
N SER A 30 -14.69 8.88 -2.76
CA SER A 30 -15.74 7.94 -3.16
C SER A 30 -15.24 6.50 -3.17
N HIS A 31 -14.02 6.28 -3.67
CA HIS A 31 -13.40 4.97 -3.73
C HIS A 31 -13.06 4.45 -2.33
N THR A 32 -12.45 5.28 -1.49
CA THR A 32 -12.11 4.89 -0.10
C THR A 32 -13.36 4.54 0.71
N LYS A 33 -14.42 5.34 0.58
CA LYS A 33 -15.71 5.04 1.23
C LYS A 33 -16.32 3.74 0.73
N GLU A 34 -16.20 3.43 -0.56
CA GLU A 34 -16.65 2.16 -1.12
C GLU A 34 -15.91 0.97 -0.50
N VAL A 35 -14.58 1.03 -0.42
CA VAL A 35 -13.74 -0.02 0.19
C VAL A 35 -14.09 -0.23 1.67
N ILE A 36 -14.23 0.85 2.43
CA ILE A 36 -14.61 0.81 3.84
C ILE A 36 -15.98 0.14 4.00
N ASN A 37 -16.97 0.56 3.22
CA ASN A 37 -18.33 0.01 3.30
C ASN A 37 -18.40 -1.45 2.85
N MET A 38 -17.62 -1.83 1.83
CA MET A 38 -17.49 -3.21 1.39
C MET A 38 -16.95 -4.08 2.52
N ARG A 39 -15.87 -3.65 3.17
CA ARG A 39 -15.27 -4.41 4.27
C ARG A 39 -16.18 -4.49 5.50
N ARG A 40 -16.89 -3.42 5.84
CA ARG A 40 -17.90 -3.43 6.92
C ARG A 40 -18.97 -4.50 6.67
N LYS A 41 -19.51 -4.58 5.45
CA LYS A 41 -20.51 -5.59 5.08
C LYS A 41 -19.95 -7.01 5.20
N GLU A 42 -18.70 -7.24 4.80
CA GLU A 42 -18.05 -8.54 4.95
C GLU A 42 -17.92 -8.95 6.42
N LEU A 43 -17.51 -8.03 7.30
CA LEU A 43 -17.39 -8.28 8.74
C LEU A 43 -18.75 -8.58 9.38
N GLU A 44 -19.80 -7.85 8.99
CA GLU A 44 -21.18 -8.10 9.43
C GLU A 44 -21.67 -9.48 8.99
N GLN A 45 -21.45 -9.87 7.73
CA GLN A 45 -21.80 -11.21 7.22
C GLN A 45 -21.09 -12.33 7.96
N GLN A 46 -19.86 -12.09 8.41
CA GLN A 46 -19.05 -13.04 9.18
C GLN A 46 -19.33 -12.99 10.69
N ASN A 47 -20.22 -12.10 11.15
CA ASN A 47 -20.49 -11.83 12.57
C ASN A 47 -19.23 -11.49 13.39
N ILE A 48 -18.26 -10.81 12.77
CA ILE A 48 -17.04 -10.36 13.42
C ILE A 48 -17.26 -8.96 13.99
N THR A 49 -17.33 -8.83 15.31
CA THR A 49 -17.62 -7.57 16.00
C THR A 49 -16.46 -7.03 16.84
N SER A 50 -15.43 -7.83 17.06
CA SER A 50 -14.24 -7.45 17.83
C SER A 50 -13.00 -8.14 17.29
N LEU A 51 -11.84 -7.54 17.53
CA LEU A 51 -10.57 -8.21 17.28
C LEU A 51 -10.47 -9.48 18.16
N ALA A 52 -10.05 -10.59 17.56
CA ALA A 52 -9.82 -11.83 18.31
C ALA A 52 -8.76 -11.55 19.39
N GLY A 53 -9.10 -11.82 20.66
CA GLY A 53 -8.18 -11.67 21.78
C GLY A 53 -6.88 -12.43 21.52
N SER A 54 -5.74 -11.85 21.88
CA SER A 54 -4.46 -12.54 21.87
C SER A 54 -4.60 -13.85 22.64
N SER A 55 -4.37 -14.98 21.98
CA SER A 55 -4.25 -16.25 22.68
C SER A 55 -3.15 -16.14 23.75
N GLU A 56 -3.37 -16.75 24.92
CA GLU A 56 -2.40 -16.76 26.05
C GLU A 56 -1.00 -17.28 25.65
N THR A 57 -0.85 -17.84 24.45
CA THR A 57 0.38 -18.35 23.87
C THR A 57 1.25 -17.30 23.15
N GLY A 58 0.91 -16.00 23.21
CA GLY A 58 1.77 -14.93 22.69
C GLY A 58 1.87 -14.85 21.17
N ILE A 59 1.02 -15.59 20.45
CA ILE A 59 0.89 -15.47 19.00
C ILE A 59 0.09 -14.19 18.73
N LYS A 60 0.77 -13.12 18.29
CA LYS A 60 0.11 -11.89 17.83
C LYS A 60 -0.82 -12.24 16.68
N ASN A 61 -2.13 -12.14 16.89
CA ASN A 61 -3.12 -12.18 15.81
C ASN A 61 -2.78 -11.05 14.83
N LYS A 62 -2.35 -11.41 13.61
CA LYS A 62 -2.07 -10.44 12.56
C LYS A 62 -3.39 -10.05 11.91
N HIS A 63 -3.97 -8.94 12.37
CA HIS A 63 -5.15 -8.36 11.75
C HIS A 63 -4.75 -7.51 10.54
N ALA A 64 -5.59 -7.49 9.52
CA ALA A 64 -5.45 -6.55 8.42
C ALA A 64 -5.61 -5.11 8.94
N PHE A 65 -4.93 -4.16 8.30
CA PHE A 65 -4.96 -2.75 8.73
C PHE A 65 -6.38 -2.16 8.81
N LEU A 66 -7.20 -2.37 7.77
CA LEU A 66 -8.56 -1.87 7.77
C LEU A 66 -9.43 -2.51 8.86
N ASP A 67 -9.24 -3.81 9.13
CA ASP A 67 -9.95 -4.49 10.22
C ASP A 67 -9.57 -3.92 11.59
N LEU A 68 -8.28 -3.57 11.77
CA LEU A 68 -7.84 -2.88 12.98
C LEU A 68 -8.59 -1.56 13.13
N LEU A 69 -8.66 -0.71 12.10
CA LEU A 69 -9.37 0.57 12.20
C LEU A 69 -10.87 0.40 12.47
N LEU A 70 -11.52 -0.59 11.83
CA LEU A 70 -12.96 -0.81 11.93
C LEU A 70 -13.41 -1.43 13.26
N LEU A 71 -12.57 -2.29 13.85
CA LEU A 71 -12.90 -3.06 15.05
C LEU A 71 -12.25 -2.52 16.32
N SER A 72 -11.36 -1.53 16.21
CA SER A 72 -10.70 -0.93 17.38
C SER A 72 -11.58 0.10 18.08
N GLU A 73 -11.41 0.17 19.40
CA GLU A 73 -12.03 1.16 20.26
C GLU A 73 -10.96 1.84 21.11
N ILE A 74 -11.05 3.16 21.25
CA ILE A 74 -10.19 3.98 22.10
C ILE A 74 -11.04 4.42 23.29
N ASN A 75 -10.69 3.98 24.50
CA ASN A 75 -11.46 4.25 25.73
C ASN A 75 -12.93 3.83 25.64
N GLY A 76 -13.22 2.72 24.97
CA GLY A 76 -14.59 2.22 24.74
C GLY A 76 -15.40 3.01 23.70
N THR A 77 -14.75 3.91 22.96
CA THR A 77 -15.36 4.68 21.87
C THR A 77 -14.75 4.25 20.54
N ARG A 78 -15.60 4.01 19.53
CA ARG A 78 -15.16 3.68 18.18
C ARG A 78 -14.47 4.87 17.51
N ILE A 79 -13.55 4.57 16.60
CA ILE A 79 -12.90 5.59 15.78
C ILE A 79 -13.95 6.22 14.85
N GLU A 80 -13.90 7.55 14.72
CA GLU A 80 -14.81 8.29 13.84
C GLU A 80 -14.58 7.93 12.36
N ASP A 81 -15.65 7.84 11.59
CA ASP A 81 -15.63 7.46 10.18
C ASP A 81 -14.71 8.34 9.32
N GLU A 82 -14.63 9.64 9.63
CA GLU A 82 -13.76 10.57 8.90
C GLU A 82 -12.28 10.25 9.13
N HIS A 83 -11.88 10.00 10.38
CA HIS A 83 -10.50 9.60 10.71
C HIS A 83 -10.14 8.24 10.09
N ILE A 84 -11.08 7.29 10.09
CA ILE A 84 -10.87 6.01 9.39
C ILE A 84 -10.63 6.26 7.89
N ARG A 85 -11.44 7.12 7.25
CA ARG A 85 -11.28 7.45 5.84
C ARG A 85 -9.92 8.10 5.58
N GLU A 86 -9.50 9.08 6.37
CA GLU A 86 -8.22 9.78 6.22
C GLU A 86 -7.01 8.83 6.30
N GLU A 87 -7.03 7.90 7.25
CA GLU A 87 -5.98 6.88 7.38
C GLU A 87 -5.99 5.91 6.19
N VAL A 88 -7.18 5.47 5.75
CA VAL A 88 -7.29 4.58 4.58
C VAL A 88 -6.85 5.29 3.29
N ASP A 89 -7.22 6.56 3.10
CA ASP A 89 -6.77 7.40 1.97
C ASP A 89 -5.24 7.44 1.91
N THR A 90 -4.61 7.68 3.06
CA THR A 90 -3.15 7.76 3.19
C THR A 90 -2.46 6.44 2.84
N PHE A 91 -2.93 5.33 3.42
CA PHE A 91 -2.34 4.01 3.20
C PHE A 91 -2.56 3.48 1.78
N MET A 92 -3.74 3.71 1.19
CA MET A 92 -4.02 3.30 -0.19
C MET A 92 -3.10 4.02 -1.18
N PHE A 93 -2.91 5.33 -1.01
CA PHE A 93 -1.99 6.11 -1.85
C PHE A 93 -0.54 5.65 -1.65
N ALA A 94 -0.05 5.69 -0.41
CA ALA A 94 1.35 5.42 -0.11
C ALA A 94 1.75 3.98 -0.44
N GLY A 95 0.86 3.01 -0.22
CA GLY A 95 1.12 1.59 -0.41
C GLY A 95 1.20 1.18 -1.88
N HIS A 96 0.42 1.80 -2.77
CA HIS A 96 0.38 1.42 -4.18
C HIS A 96 1.34 2.25 -5.05
N ASP A 97 1.29 3.58 -4.99
CA ASP A 97 2.01 4.40 -5.97
C ASP A 97 3.52 4.28 -5.83
N THR A 98 4.02 4.20 -4.59
CA THR A 98 5.46 4.06 -4.32
C THR A 98 5.98 2.68 -4.73
N THR A 99 5.22 1.62 -4.49
CA THR A 99 5.62 0.25 -4.82
C THR A 99 5.54 0.01 -6.33
N THR A 100 4.50 0.51 -6.99
CA THR A 100 4.39 0.48 -8.46
C THR A 100 5.59 1.16 -9.11
N ALA A 101 5.98 2.35 -8.66
CA ALA A 101 7.17 3.02 -9.16
C ALA A 101 8.44 2.18 -8.93
N GLY A 102 8.62 1.62 -7.72
CA GLY A 102 9.76 0.76 -7.41
C GLY A 102 9.86 -0.47 -8.32
N VAL A 103 8.74 -1.16 -8.55
CA VAL A 103 8.67 -2.32 -9.44
C VAL A 103 8.96 -1.93 -10.89
N VAL A 104 8.35 -0.84 -11.39
CA VAL A 104 8.55 -0.38 -12.77
C VAL A 104 10.02 -0.07 -13.03
N TYR A 105 10.70 0.64 -12.12
CA TYR A 105 12.12 0.96 -12.30
C TYR A 105 13.04 -0.26 -12.13
N ALA A 106 12.71 -1.20 -11.24
CA ALA A 106 13.44 -2.46 -11.16
C ALA A 106 13.35 -3.26 -12.46
N LEU A 107 12.14 -3.38 -13.04
CA LEU A 107 11.93 -4.02 -14.35
C LEU A 107 12.66 -3.27 -15.47
N PHE A 108 12.67 -1.94 -15.44
CA PHE A 108 13.42 -1.13 -16.40
C PHE A 108 14.93 -1.43 -16.32
N CYS A 109 15.52 -1.47 -15.12
CA CYS A 109 16.93 -1.82 -14.93
C CYS A 109 17.24 -3.22 -15.47
N LEU A 110 16.39 -4.20 -15.15
CA LEU A 110 16.54 -5.58 -15.62
C LEU A 110 16.46 -5.69 -17.14
N SER A 111 15.60 -4.92 -17.79
CA SER A 111 15.48 -4.90 -19.26
C SER A 111 16.76 -4.48 -19.98
N LYS A 112 17.70 -3.84 -19.26
CA LYS A 112 19.00 -3.40 -19.80
C LYS A 112 20.15 -4.34 -19.44
N GLU A 113 19.95 -5.25 -18.50
CA GLU A 113 21.01 -6.06 -17.90
C GLU A 113 20.67 -7.55 -17.93
N GLN A 114 20.72 -8.14 -19.13
CA GLN A 114 20.38 -9.54 -19.38
C GLN A 114 21.12 -10.52 -18.44
N SER A 115 22.41 -10.29 -18.20
CA SER A 115 23.22 -11.16 -17.33
C SER A 115 22.78 -11.13 -15.85
N ILE A 116 22.18 -10.02 -15.40
CA ILE A 116 21.63 -9.88 -14.05
C ILE A 116 20.27 -10.59 -13.99
N GLN A 117 19.44 -10.42 -15.02
CA GLN A 117 18.16 -11.11 -15.13
C GLN A 117 18.32 -12.63 -15.11
N GLU A 118 19.30 -13.17 -15.83
CA GLU A 118 19.63 -14.61 -15.83
C GLU A 118 20.01 -15.12 -14.43
N LYS A 119 20.84 -14.37 -13.70
CA LYS A 119 21.20 -14.73 -12.31
C LYS A 119 20.00 -14.73 -11.37
N ILE A 120 19.10 -13.75 -11.50
CA ILE A 120 17.84 -13.75 -10.72
C ILE A 120 17.02 -14.99 -11.08
N PHE A 121 16.89 -15.32 -12.37
CA PHE A 121 16.13 -16.47 -12.82
C PHE A 121 16.69 -17.79 -12.28
N GLU A 122 18.02 -17.97 -12.31
CA GLU A 122 18.71 -19.10 -11.70
C GLU A 122 18.46 -19.18 -10.19
N GLU A 123 18.52 -18.05 -9.48
CA GLU A 123 18.16 -17.97 -8.06
C GLU A 123 16.70 -18.39 -7.82
N GLN A 124 15.75 -17.90 -8.62
CA GLN A 124 14.34 -18.23 -8.45
C GLN A 124 14.06 -19.70 -8.72
N ILE A 125 14.68 -20.31 -9.74
CA ILE A 125 14.54 -21.77 -10.01
C ILE A 125 15.08 -22.60 -8.85
N ALA A 126 16.21 -22.19 -8.25
CA ALA A 126 16.81 -22.92 -7.14
C ALA A 126 15.95 -22.88 -5.86
N ILE A 127 15.21 -21.79 -5.64
CA ILE A 127 14.34 -21.59 -4.47
C ILE A 127 12.96 -22.21 -4.72
N LEU A 128 12.32 -21.87 -5.85
CA LEU A 128 10.94 -22.23 -6.17
C LEU A 128 10.88 -23.60 -6.84
N THR A 129 11.04 -24.65 -6.03
CA THR A 129 11.07 -26.04 -6.50
C THR A 129 9.71 -26.57 -7.01
N ASP A 130 8.61 -25.94 -6.61
CA ASP A 130 7.23 -26.30 -6.99
C ASP A 130 6.46 -25.05 -7.43
N LEU A 131 6.43 -24.81 -8.74
CA LEU A 131 5.73 -23.66 -9.34
C LEU A 131 4.20 -23.75 -9.24
N SER A 132 3.64 -24.85 -8.73
CA SER A 132 2.20 -24.96 -8.47
C SER A 132 1.77 -24.33 -7.15
N LYS A 133 2.73 -23.92 -6.31
CA LYS A 133 2.49 -23.31 -5.01
C LYS A 133 2.97 -21.87 -4.98
N ASP A 134 2.27 -21.05 -4.21
CA ASP A 134 2.72 -19.71 -3.91
C ASP A 134 4.00 -19.73 -3.06
N PRO A 135 4.94 -18.79 -3.28
CA PRO A 135 6.15 -18.69 -2.46
C PRO A 135 5.83 -18.50 -0.98
N SER A 136 6.49 -19.28 -0.12
CA SER A 136 6.39 -19.13 1.32
C SER A 136 7.24 -17.97 1.84
N TYR A 137 7.03 -17.56 3.09
CA TYR A 137 7.87 -16.56 3.73
C TYR A 137 9.35 -17.00 3.84
N ASN A 138 9.61 -18.30 3.99
CA ASN A 138 10.98 -18.83 3.99
C ASN A 138 11.63 -18.72 2.61
N ASP A 139 10.87 -18.93 1.54
CA ASP A 139 11.37 -18.79 0.16
C ASP A 139 11.78 -17.35 -0.12
N LEU A 140 10.94 -16.38 0.29
CA LEU A 140 11.25 -14.95 0.17
C LEU A 140 12.57 -14.59 0.87
N GLN A 141 12.87 -15.17 2.04
CA GLN A 141 14.12 -14.93 2.76
C GLN A 141 15.37 -15.46 2.04
N GLN A 142 15.20 -16.38 1.07
CA GLN A 142 16.32 -16.90 0.28
C GLN A 142 16.60 -16.06 -0.99
N MET A 143 15.71 -15.15 -1.40
CA MET A 143 15.81 -14.33 -2.62
C MET A 143 16.82 -13.18 -2.48
N LYS A 144 18.06 -13.49 -2.08
CA LYS A 144 19.09 -12.52 -1.68
C LYS A 144 19.59 -11.69 -2.86
N TYR A 145 19.78 -12.30 -4.03
CA TYR A 145 20.26 -11.63 -5.22
C TYR A 145 19.18 -10.72 -5.81
N LEU A 146 17.93 -11.19 -5.87
CA LEU A 146 16.79 -10.34 -6.21
C LEU A 146 16.68 -9.13 -5.25
N GLU A 147 16.82 -9.33 -3.93
CA GLU A 147 16.80 -8.24 -2.96
C GLU A 147 17.92 -7.21 -3.23
N MET A 148 19.13 -7.65 -3.56
CA MET A 148 20.23 -6.75 -3.95
C MET A 148 19.88 -5.92 -5.18
N VAL A 149 19.27 -6.53 -6.19
CA VAL A 149 18.88 -5.84 -7.43
C VAL A 149 17.75 -4.84 -7.18
N ILE A 150 16.76 -5.19 -6.36
CA ILE A 150 15.71 -4.26 -5.94
C ILE A 150 16.33 -3.06 -5.19
N LYS A 151 17.23 -3.30 -4.23
CA LYS A 151 17.91 -2.22 -3.48
C LYS A 151 18.72 -1.32 -4.39
N GLU A 152 19.44 -1.88 -5.36
CA GLU A 152 20.21 -1.08 -6.31
C GLU A 152 19.32 -0.28 -7.26
N SER A 153 18.20 -0.87 -7.68
CA SER A 153 17.18 -0.16 -8.48
C SER A 153 16.60 1.02 -7.71
N LEU A 154 16.30 0.85 -6.41
CA LEU A 154 15.83 1.92 -5.53
C LEU A 154 16.92 2.99 -5.26
N ARG A 155 18.20 2.60 -5.26
CA ARG A 155 19.33 3.55 -5.14
C ARG A 155 19.45 4.45 -6.38
N LEU A 156 19.23 3.89 -7.57
CA LEU A 156 19.29 4.61 -8.84
C LEU A 156 18.01 5.41 -9.13
N PHE A 157 16.86 4.82 -8.81
CA PHE A 157 15.52 5.36 -9.09
C PHE A 157 14.65 5.29 -7.84
N PRO A 158 14.85 6.19 -6.87
CA PRO A 158 14.05 6.21 -5.65
C PRO A 158 12.60 6.62 -5.98
N PRO A 159 11.57 5.84 -5.55
CA PRO A 159 10.17 6.19 -5.78
C PRO A 159 9.75 7.55 -5.20
N VAL A 160 10.41 7.97 -4.12
CA VAL A 160 10.18 9.26 -3.47
C VAL A 160 11.50 10.05 -3.46
N PRO A 161 11.82 10.79 -4.54
CA PRO A 161 12.98 11.69 -4.57
C PRO A 161 12.72 12.96 -3.73
N ILE A 162 13.76 13.49 -3.09
CA ILE A 162 13.73 14.75 -2.33
C ILE A 162 14.10 15.92 -3.24
#